data_AF-A0A4P6JSN6-F1
#
_entry.id   AF-A0A4P6JSN6-F1
#
_cell.length_a   1.000
_cell.length_b   1.000
_cell.length_c   1.000
_cell.angle_alpha   90.00
_cell.angle_beta   90.00
_cell.angle_gamma   90.00
#
_symmetry.space_group_name_H-M   'P 1'
#
loop_
_entity.id
_entity.type
_entity.pdbx_description
1 polymer ?
#
loop_
_entity_poly.entity_id
_entity_poly.type
_entity_poly.pdbx_seq_one_letter_code
_entity_poly.pdbx_strand_id
1 'polypeptide(L)'
;MKEGTTQQLLNSMFRIQKEWEEHFNELVTRAQLQAITESMYNELVRVARESIELLTQVQPGDTIPKEWGTKRDELVARAKEFIIDD
;
A
#
# COMPACT_ATOMS: atom_id res chain seq x y z
N MET A 1 20.52 10.57 -50.67
CA MET A 1 19.66 9.94 -49.65
C MET A 1 18.33 10.69 -49.65
N LYS A 2 17.19 10.00 -49.72
CA LYS A 2 15.87 10.64 -49.83
C LYS A 2 15.46 11.18 -48.46
N GLU A 3 15.30 12.50 -48.33
CA GLU A 3 14.90 13.20 -47.09
C GLU A 3 13.64 12.60 -46.43
N GLY A 4 12.73 12.02 -47.22
CA GLY A 4 11.54 11.35 -46.71
C GLY A 4 11.83 10.14 -45.81
N THR A 5 12.96 9.44 -45.99
CA THR A 5 13.30 8.25 -45.18
C THR A 5 13.78 8.64 -43.79
N THR A 6 14.56 9.72 -43.68
CA THR A 6 15.03 10.24 -42.38
C THR A 6 13.90 10.84 -41.57
N GLN A 7 13.01 11.63 -42.21
CA GLN A 7 11.87 12.22 -41.51
C GLN A 7 10.88 11.16 -40.99
N GLN A 8 10.66 10.09 -41.76
CA GLN A 8 9.85 8.95 -41.33
C GLN A 8 10.47 8.23 -40.13
N LEU A 9 11.79 8.06 -40.12
CA LEU A 9 12.52 7.48 -39.01
C LEU A 9 12.43 8.37 -37.75
N LEU A 10 12.55 9.69 -37.92
CA LEU A 10 12.43 10.64 -36.83
C LEU A 10 11.03 10.57 -36.20
N ASN A 11 9.98 10.54 -37.03
CA ASN A 11 8.61 10.44 -36.58
C ASN A 11 8.31 9.11 -35.88
N SER A 12 8.88 8.00 -36.34
CA SER A 12 8.73 6.70 -35.67
C SER A 12 9.45 6.68 -34.32
N MET A 13 10.65 7.26 -34.24
CA MET A 13 11.39 7.42 -32.99
C MET A 13 10.61 8.27 -31.97
N PHE A 14 10.02 9.40 -32.40
CA PHE A 14 9.19 10.21 -31.51
C PHE A 14 7.94 9.48 -31.01
N ARG A 15 7.30 8.68 -31.86
CA ARG A 15 6.14 7.87 -31.42
C ARG A 15 6.54 6.85 -30.37
N ILE A 16 7.64 6.12 -30.60
CA ILE A 16 8.16 5.13 -29.65
C ILE A 16 8.57 5.81 -28.34
N GLN A 17 9.22 6.98 -28.41
CA GLN A 17 9.59 7.74 -27.22
C GLN A 17 8.36 8.11 -26.39
N LYS A 18 7.29 8.58 -27.04
CA LYS A 18 6.04 8.93 -26.35
C LYS A 18 5.40 7.70 -25.67
N GLU A 19 5.30 6.58 -26.38
CA GLU A 19 4.79 5.32 -25.82
C GLU A 19 5.64 4.87 -24.61
N TRP A 20 6.96 5.05 -24.69
CA TRP A 20 7.88 4.71 -23.59
C TRP A 20 7.68 5.62 -22.37
N GLU A 21 7.49 6.92 -22.57
CA GLU A 21 7.20 7.87 -21.50
C GLU A 21 5.87 7.55 -20.79
N GLU A 22 4.84 7.16 -21.53
CA GLU A 22 3.55 6.73 -20.96
C GLU A 22 3.71 5.47 -20.09
N HIS A 23 4.41 4.45 -20.59
CA HIS A 23 4.68 3.23 -19.82
C HIS A 23 5.57 3.48 -18.61
N PHE A 24 6.56 4.37 -18.72
CA PHE A 24 7.41 4.74 -17.60
C PHE A 24 6.60 5.39 -16.48
N ASN A 25 5.71 6.34 -16.81
CA ASN A 25 4.85 6.99 -15.84
C ASN A 25 3.87 6.00 -15.18
N GLU A 26 3.33 5.06 -15.95
CA GLU A 26 2.48 4.00 -15.41
C GLU A 26 3.26 3.09 -14.44
N LEU A 27 4.49 2.70 -14.79
CA LEU A 27 5.35 1.89 -13.92
C LEU A 27 5.65 2.61 -12.60
N VAL A 28 6.01 3.89 -12.66
CA VAL A 28 6.26 4.72 -11.47
C VAL A 28 5.01 4.78 -10.59
N THR A 29 3.84 5.01 -11.18
CA THR A 29 2.57 5.07 -10.45
C THR A 29 2.26 3.73 -9.77
N ARG A 30 2.45 2.61 -10.47
CA ARG A 30 2.25 1.27 -9.89
C ARG A 30 3.22 0.98 -8.75
N ALA A 31 4.49 1.37 -8.88
CA ALA A 31 5.48 1.20 -7.82
C ALA A 31 5.12 2.01 -6.56
N GLN A 32 4.63 3.24 -6.74
CA GLN A 32 4.16 4.07 -5.63
C GLN A 32 2.94 3.45 -4.93
N LEU A 33 1.95 2.99 -5.70
CA LEU A 33 0.77 2.31 -5.15
C LEU A 33 1.17 1.04 -4.40
N GLN A 34 2.08 0.24 -4.97
CA GLN A 34 2.59 -0.96 -4.32
C GLN A 34 3.26 -0.62 -2.98
N ALA A 35 4.11 0.39 -2.93
CA ALA A 35 4.76 0.80 -1.68
C ALA A 35 3.76 1.23 -0.61
N ILE A 36 2.69 1.94 -1.00
CA ILE A 36 1.60 2.33 -0.09
C ILE A 36 0.87 1.08 0.41
N THR A 37 0.49 0.16 -0.49
CA THR A 37 -0.20 -1.07 -0.13
C THR A 37 0.63 -1.96 0.79
N GLU A 38 1.93 -2.10 0.53
CA GLU A 38 2.85 -2.85 1.40
C GLU A 38 2.94 -2.21 2.79
N SER A 39 3.03 -0.89 2.86
CA SER A 39 3.03 -0.16 4.14
C SER A 39 1.74 -0.40 4.91
N MET A 40 0.57 -0.31 4.26
CA MET A 40 -0.72 -0.55 4.89
C MET A 40 -0.85 -2.01 5.37
N TYR A 41 -0.42 -2.96 4.55
CA TYR A 41 -0.44 -4.37 4.91
C TYR A 41 0.43 -4.65 6.13
N ASN A 42 1.66 -4.13 6.15
CA ASN A 42 2.57 -4.29 7.28
C ASN A 42 1.99 -3.71 8.57
N GLU A 43 1.32 -2.56 8.48
CA GLU A 43 0.65 -1.95 9.63
C GLU A 43 -0.52 -2.79 10.14
N LEU A 44 -1.34 -3.32 9.24
CA LEU A 44 -2.45 -4.20 9.60
C LEU A 44 -1.96 -5.49 10.27
N VAL A 45 -0.89 -6.10 9.73
CA VAL A 45 -0.26 -7.28 10.35
C VAL A 45 0.27 -6.95 11.75
N ARG A 46 0.86 -5.76 11.94
CA ARG A 46 1.32 -5.29 13.25
C ARG A 46 0.15 -5.18 14.24
N VAL A 47 -0.94 -4.51 13.86
CA VAL A 47 -2.14 -4.39 14.69
C VAL A 47 -2.72 -5.75 15.06
N ALA A 48 -2.78 -6.69 14.10
CA ALA A 48 -3.25 -8.05 14.35
C ALA A 48 -2.36 -8.80 15.36
N ARG A 49 -1.04 -8.69 15.24
CA ARG A 49 -0.09 -9.29 16.19
C ARG A 49 -0.24 -8.71 17.59
N GLU A 50 -0.28 -7.38 17.71
CA GLU A 50 -0.47 -6.69 18.99
C GLU A 50 -1.80 -7.08 19.66
N SER A 51 -2.85 -7.29 18.86
CA SER A 51 -4.16 -7.75 19.34
C SER A 51 -4.12 -9.19 19.84
N ILE A 52 -3.47 -10.10 19.10
CA ILE A 52 -3.29 -11.49 19.51
C ILE A 52 -2.49 -11.53 20.82
N GLU A 53 -1.40 -10.78 20.91
CA GLU A 53 -0.57 -10.72 22.10
C GLU A 53 -1.38 -10.25 23.32
N LEU A 54 -2.16 -9.18 23.18
CA LEU A 54 -3.06 -8.70 24.23
C LEU A 54 -4.05 -9.79 24.68
N LEU A 55 -4.63 -10.53 23.75
CA LEU A 55 -5.61 -11.58 24.07
C LEU A 55 -4.98 -12.82 24.69
N THR A 56 -3.77 -13.21 24.26
CA THR A 56 -3.07 -14.39 24.77
C THR A 56 -2.65 -14.29 26.23
N GLN A 57 -2.55 -13.07 26.76
CA GLN A 57 -2.21 -12.82 28.15
C GLN A 57 -3.42 -13.00 29.10
N VAL A 58 -4.66 -13.13 28.60
CA VAL A 58 -5.86 -13.35 29.41
C VAL A 58 -6.03 -14.83 29.74
N GLN A 59 -6.18 -15.17 31.02
CA GLN A 59 -6.59 -16.50 31.48
C GLN A 59 -8.05 -16.51 31.97
N PRO A 60 -8.74 -17.67 31.94
CA PRO A 60 -10.08 -17.79 32.50
C PRO A 60 -10.10 -17.43 34.00
N GLY A 61 -10.96 -16.47 34.37
CA GLY A 61 -11.09 -15.99 35.74
C GLY A 61 -10.31 -14.72 36.05
N ASP A 62 -9.51 -14.21 35.11
CA ASP A 62 -8.79 -12.95 35.29
C ASP A 62 -9.74 -11.74 35.33
N THR A 63 -9.45 -10.81 36.23
CA THR A 63 -10.06 -9.49 36.21
C THR A 63 -9.26 -8.60 35.28
N ILE A 64 -9.84 -8.22 34.14
CA ILE A 64 -9.14 -7.41 33.12
C ILE A 64 -8.85 -6.00 33.67
N PRO A 65 -7.58 -5.57 33.74
CA PRO A 65 -7.22 -4.22 34.14
C PRO A 65 -7.76 -3.17 33.17
N LYS A 66 -8.09 -1.97 33.67
CA LYS A 66 -8.60 -0.87 32.84
C LYS A 66 -7.67 -0.52 31.67
N GLU A 67 -6.36 -0.59 31.88
CA GLU A 67 -5.32 -0.33 30.89
C GLU A 67 -5.42 -1.23 29.65
N TRP A 68 -5.89 -2.47 29.82
CA TRP A 68 -6.09 -3.39 28.71
C TRP A 68 -7.31 -3.01 27.88
N GLY A 69 -8.36 -2.47 28.52
CA GLY A 69 -9.49 -1.88 27.82
C GLY A 69 -9.06 -0.72 26.95
N THR A 70 -8.23 0.18 27.48
CA THR A 70 -7.66 1.30 26.72
C THR A 70 -6.82 0.80 25.54
N LYS A 71 -5.90 -0.14 25.76
CA LYS A 71 -5.05 -0.70 24.70
C LYS A 71 -5.85 -1.41 23.61
N ARG A 72 -6.89 -2.17 23.98
CA ARG A 72 -7.83 -2.77 23.02
C ARG A 72 -8.50 -1.69 22.17
N ASP A 73 -9.01 -0.63 22.80
CA ASP A 73 -9.75 0.42 22.09
C ASP A 73 -8.83 1.18 21.11
N GLU A 74 -7.57 1.41 21.49
CA GLU A 74 -6.54 1.96 20.59
C GLU A 74 -6.27 1.05 19.39
N LEU A 75 -6.12 -0.27 19.61
CA LEU A 75 -5.91 -1.25 18.54
C LEU A 75 -7.12 -1.32 17.59
N VAL A 76 -8.33 -1.27 18.13
CA VAL A 76 -9.56 -1.24 17.34
C VAL A 76 -9.67 0.05 16.53
N ALA A 77 -9.33 1.20 17.12
CA ALA A 77 -9.32 2.47 16.40
C ALA A 77 -8.34 2.44 15.22
N ARG A 78 -7.12 1.96 15.44
CA ARG A 78 -6.12 1.77 14.37
C ARG A 78 -6.60 0.78 13.31
N ALA A 79 -7.24 -0.32 13.69
CA ALA A 79 -7.78 -1.29 12.73
C ALA A 79 -8.88 -0.69 11.84
N LYS A 80 -9.72 0.20 12.39
CA LYS A 80 -10.79 0.88 11.66
C LYS A 80 -10.27 1.80 10.55
N GLU A 81 -9.08 2.35 10.68
CA GLU A 81 -8.46 3.16 9.62
C GLU A 81 -8.20 2.37 8.33
N PHE A 82 -8.22 1.03 8.41
CA PHE A 82 -8.04 0.13 7.25
C PHE A 82 -9.34 -0.42 6.69
N ILE A 83 -10.48 -0.17 7.34
CA ILE A 83 -11.79 -0.59 6.83
C ILE A 83 -12.30 0.52 5.91
N ILE A 84 -12.45 0.20 4.62
CA ILE A 84 -13.20 1.06 3.71
C ILE A 84 -14.68 0.77 3.98
N ASP A 85 -15.34 1.67 4.71
CA ASP A 85 -16.80 1.64 4.82
C ASP A 85 -17.39 2.10 3.47
N ASP A 86 -18.09 1.20 2.78
CA ASP A 86 -18.94 1.48 1.60
C ASP A 86 -20.25 2.20 1.99
#